data_AF-A0A544V0Z1-F1
#
_entry.id   AF-A0A544V0Z1-F1
#
_cell.length_a   1.000
_cell.length_b   1.000
_cell.length_c   1.000
_cell.angle_alpha   90.00
_cell.angle_beta   90.00
_cell.angle_gamma   90.00
#
_symmetry.space_group_name_H-M   'P 1'
#
loop_
_entity.id
_entity.type
_entity.pdbx_description
1 polymer ?
#
loop_
_entity_poly.entity_id
_entity_poly.type
_entity_poly.pdbx_seq_one_letter_code
_entity_poly.pdbx_strand_id
1 'polypeptide(L)'
;MKYVIWMCYNQKYEEIYTKRAVFNEIGGQMMDNQYVVGWGTLALINAALAQGKNRTGLNWFLLSLVLGPLATLILLFVEKRQ
;
A
#
# COMPACT_ATOMS: atom_id res chain seq x y z
N MET A 1 -38.97 34.10 -6.54
CA MET A 1 -38.49 32.91 -7.26
C MET A 1 -36.97 32.76 -7.28
N LYS A 2 -36.19 33.79 -7.66
CA LYS A 2 -34.70 33.70 -7.73
C LYS A 2 -34.01 33.23 -6.44
N TYR A 3 -34.42 33.74 -5.28
CA TYR A 3 -33.85 33.34 -3.98
C TYR A 3 -34.14 31.89 -3.60
N VAL A 4 -35.31 31.37 -3.95
CA VAL A 4 -35.68 29.96 -3.68
C VAL A 4 -34.86 29.00 -4.54
N ILE A 5 -34.65 29.36 -5.81
CA ILE A 5 -33.77 28.61 -6.72
C ILE A 5 -32.32 28.64 -6.20
N TRP A 6 -31.85 29.79 -5.73
CA TRP A 6 -30.51 29.93 -5.15
C TRP A 6 -30.35 29.12 -3.85
N MET A 7 -31.33 29.13 -2.95
CA MET A 7 -31.31 28.31 -1.73
C MET A 7 -31.30 26.81 -2.03
N CYS A 8 -32.14 26.37 -2.98
CA CYS A 8 -32.19 24.97 -3.42
C CYS A 8 -30.89 24.54 -4.11
N TYR A 9 -30.29 25.43 -4.90
CA TYR A 9 -28.95 25.25 -5.46
C TYR A 9 -27.94 25.04 -4.33
N ASN A 10 -27.77 26.03 -3.43
CA ASN A 10 -26.79 25.98 -2.34
C ASN A 10 -26.90 24.72 -1.46
N GLN A 11 -28.12 24.32 -1.10
CA GLN A 11 -28.36 23.09 -0.34
C GLN A 11 -27.85 21.84 -1.06
N LYS A 12 -28.04 21.75 -2.37
CA LYS A 12 -27.53 20.65 -3.19
C LYS A 12 -26.00 20.67 -3.29
N TYR A 13 -25.37 21.84 -3.31
CA TYR A 13 -23.91 21.96 -3.29
C TYR A 13 -23.33 21.39 -2.02
N GLU A 14 -23.84 21.79 -0.85
CA GLU A 14 -23.33 21.31 0.44
C GLU A 14 -23.44 19.80 0.60
N GLU A 15 -24.52 19.19 0.11
CA GLU A 15 -24.68 17.73 0.09
C GLU A 15 -23.61 17.04 -0.78
N ILE A 16 -23.33 17.59 -1.97
CA ILE A 16 -22.32 17.07 -2.90
C ILE A 16 -20.92 17.20 -2.29
N TYR A 17 -20.58 18.34 -1.69
CA TYR A 17 -19.28 18.54 -1.04
C TYR A 17 -19.08 17.61 0.16
N THR A 18 -20.12 17.43 0.98
CA THR A 18 -20.10 16.50 2.12
C THR A 18 -19.89 15.05 1.66
N LYS A 19 -20.64 14.59 0.64
CA LYS A 19 -20.47 13.23 0.11
C LYS A 19 -19.09 13.01 -0.50
N ARG A 20 -18.52 14.03 -1.17
CA ARG A 20 -17.17 13.98 -1.75
C ARG A 20 -16.09 13.92 -0.65
N ALA A 21 -16.24 14.68 0.43
CA ALA A 21 -15.30 14.67 1.55
C ALA A 21 -15.23 13.29 2.22
N VAL A 22 -16.40 12.72 2.57
CA VAL A 22 -16.47 11.36 3.15
C VAL A 22 -15.88 10.31 2.20
N PHE A 23 -16.16 10.40 0.89
CA PHE A 23 -15.59 9.48 -0.11
C PHE A 23 -14.05 9.56 -0.17
N ASN A 24 -13.48 10.76 -0.11
CA ASN A 24 -12.03 10.93 -0.15
C ASN A 24 -11.36 10.41 1.13
N GLU A 25 -12.01 10.53 2.28
CA GLU A 25 -11.52 9.98 3.55
C GLU A 25 -11.54 8.44 3.55
N ILE A 26 -12.67 7.82 3.18
CA ILE A 26 -12.77 6.35 3.10
C ILE A 26 -11.88 5.77 1.99
N GLY A 27 -11.73 6.49 0.87
CA GLY A 27 -10.85 6.08 -0.24
C GLY A 27 -9.36 6.13 0.11
N GLY A 28 -8.95 7.12 0.92
CA GLY A 28 -7.56 7.24 1.38
C GLY A 28 -7.14 6.11 2.30
N GLN A 29 -7.99 5.70 3.24
CA GLN A 29 -7.65 4.67 4.23
C GLN A 29 -7.46 3.26 3.65
N MET A 30 -8.09 2.96 2.51
CA MET A 30 -7.94 1.66 1.85
C MET A 30 -6.56 1.49 1.22
N MET A 31 -5.90 2.57 0.80
CA MET A 31 -4.58 2.49 0.18
C MET A 31 -3.50 2.13 1.20
N ASP A 32 -3.49 2.77 2.37
CA ASP A 32 -2.45 2.56 3.40
C ASP A 32 -2.43 1.12 3.95
N ASN A 33 -3.61 0.53 4.18
CA ASN A 33 -3.72 -0.83 4.69
C ASN A 33 -3.20 -1.88 3.69
N GLN A 34 -3.43 -1.66 2.39
CA GLN A 34 -2.94 -2.55 1.34
C GLN A 34 -1.42 -2.52 1.21
N TYR A 35 -0.79 -1.35 1.45
CA TYR A 35 0.67 -1.23 1.43
C TYR A 35 1.34 -2.05 2.53
N VAL A 36 0.83 -2.02 3.76
CA VAL A 36 1.39 -2.78 4.90
C VAL A 36 1.30 -4.28 4.64
N VAL A 37 0.13 -4.76 4.19
CA VAL A 37 -0.08 -6.17 3.84
C VAL A 37 0.81 -6.58 2.66
N GLY A 38 0.88 -5.75 1.61
CA GLY A 38 1.73 -5.98 0.45
C GLY A 38 3.21 -6.12 0.82
N TRP A 39 3.70 -5.26 1.72
CA TRP A 39 5.09 -5.29 2.20
C TRP A 39 5.43 -6.59 2.94
N GLY A 40 4.52 -7.07 3.80
CA GLY A 40 4.68 -8.34 4.50
C GLY A 40 4.67 -9.56 3.56
N THR A 41 3.77 -9.58 2.57
CA THR A 41 3.72 -10.62 1.54
C THR A 41 5.00 -10.63 0.70
N LEU A 42 5.51 -9.46 0.29
CA LEU A 42 6.78 -9.34 -0.41
C LEU A 42 7.95 -9.92 0.42
N ALA A 43 8.00 -9.64 1.72
CA ALA A 43 9.04 -10.18 2.60
C ALA A 43 8.99 -11.72 2.68
N LEU A 44 7.80 -12.32 2.73
CA LEU A 44 7.62 -13.77 2.71
C LEU A 44 8.07 -14.41 1.38
N ILE A 45 7.74 -13.79 0.24
CA ILE A 45 8.16 -14.27 -1.08
C ILE A 45 9.69 -14.25 -1.18
N ASN A 46 10.35 -13.19 -0.70
CA ASN A 46 11.81 -13.09 -0.70
C ASN A 46 12.48 -14.15 0.18
N ALA A 47 11.87 -14.46 1.33
CA ALA A 47 12.34 -15.52 2.21
C ALA A 47 12.24 -16.91 1.56
N ALA A 48 11.12 -17.18 0.86
CA ALA A 48 10.91 -18.41 0.12
C ALA A 48 11.90 -18.56 -1.05
N LEU A 49 12.14 -17.48 -1.81
CA LEU A 49 13.15 -17.44 -2.87
C LEU A 49 14.58 -17.70 -2.33
N ALA A 50 14.91 -17.14 -1.16
CA ALA A 50 16.18 -17.37 -0.51
C ALA A 50 16.35 -18.83 -0.05
N GLN A 51 15.29 -19.45 0.51
CA GLN A 51 15.29 -20.88 0.85
C GLN A 51 15.49 -21.76 -0.38
N GLY A 52 14.82 -21.44 -1.50
CA GLY A 52 15.02 -22.15 -2.78
C GLY A 52 16.46 -22.06 -3.30
N LYS A 53 17.21 -21.03 -2.92
CA LYS A 53 18.65 -20.86 -3.20
C LYS A 53 19.58 -21.45 -2.12
N ASN A 54 19.09 -22.33 -1.24
CA ASN A 54 19.84 -22.87 -0.10
C ASN A 54 20.44 -21.78 0.83
N ARG A 55 19.77 -20.62 0.97
CA ARG A 55 20.14 -19.56 1.91
C ARG A 55 19.17 -19.53 3.09
N THR A 56 19.56 -18.90 4.19
CA THR A 56 18.73 -18.80 5.39
C THR A 56 17.52 -17.88 5.14
N GLY A 57 16.36 -18.45 4.84
CA GLY A 57 15.14 -17.69 4.53
C GLY A 57 14.74 -16.70 5.62
N LEU A 58 14.96 -17.02 6.89
CA LEU A 58 14.63 -16.13 8.00
C LEU A 58 15.49 -14.85 8.00
N ASN A 59 16.77 -14.94 7.68
CA ASN A 59 17.61 -13.73 7.55
C ASN A 59 17.11 -12.85 6.40
N TRP A 60 16.74 -13.46 5.27
CA TRP A 60 16.22 -12.73 4.12
C TRP A 60 14.80 -12.19 4.33
N PHE A 61 13.99 -12.83 5.18
CA PHE A 61 12.71 -12.32 5.63
C PHE A 61 12.88 -11.02 6.43
N LEU A 62 13.71 -11.05 7.48
CA LEU A 62 13.98 -9.88 8.32
C LEU A 62 14.62 -8.74 7.52
N LEU A 63 15.54 -9.08 6.62
CA LEU A 63 16.18 -8.13 5.71
C LEU A 63 15.16 -7.51 4.75
N SER A 64 14.16 -8.27 4.28
CA SER A 64 13.07 -7.77 3.43
C SER A 64 12.02 -6.95 4.17
N LEU A 65 11.78 -7.21 5.46
CA LEU A 65 10.90 -6.35 6.26
C LEU A 65 11.46 -4.93 6.38
N VAL A 66 12.78 -4.80 6.54
CA VAL A 66 13.46 -3.48 6.67
C VAL A 66 13.68 -2.82 5.31
N LEU A 67 14.16 -3.57 4.30
CA LEU A 67 14.58 -3.00 3.01
C LEU A 67 13.49 -3.08 1.93
N GLY A 68 12.41 -3.81 2.16
CA GLY A 68 11.32 -3.96 1.22
C GLY A 68 11.78 -4.52 -0.13
N PRO A 69 11.35 -3.90 -1.26
CA PRO A 69 11.76 -4.30 -2.61
C PRO A 69 13.27 -4.21 -2.88
N LEU A 70 14.06 -3.51 -2.05
CA LEU A 70 15.52 -3.50 -2.23
C LEU A 70 16.15 -4.85 -1.85
N ALA A 71 15.49 -5.63 -0.97
CA ALA A 71 15.97 -6.96 -0.60
C ALA A 71 15.94 -7.95 -1.77
N THR A 72 14.99 -7.84 -2.72
CA THR A 72 15.00 -8.67 -3.94
C THR A 72 16.17 -8.33 -4.83
N LEU A 73 16.51 -7.05 -4.99
CA LEU A 73 17.66 -6.63 -5.78
C LEU A 73 18.95 -7.17 -5.18
N ILE A 74 19.11 -7.09 -3.86
CA ILE A 74 20.26 -7.67 -3.16
C ILE A 74 20.27 -9.20 -3.33
N LEU A 75 19.12 -9.88 -3.19
CA LEU A 75 19.02 -11.33 -3.39
C LEU A 75 19.39 -11.76 -4.83
N LEU A 76 19.04 -10.93 -5.80
CA LEU A 76 19.28 -11.16 -7.23
C LEU A 76 20.76 -10.95 -7.60
N PHE A 77 21.35 -9.83 -7.18
CA PHE A 77 22.71 -9.45 -7.57
C PHE A 77 23.80 -10.04 -6.66
N VAL A 78 23.48 -10.37 -5.40
CA VAL A 78 24.44 -11.07 -4.54
C VAL A 78 24.45 -12.53 -4.97
N GLU A 79 25.39 -12.88 -5.84
CA GLU A 79 25.72 -14.26 -6.21
C GLU A 79 26.17 -15.04 -4.98
N LYS A 80 25.81 -16.32 -4.87
CA LYS A 80 26.30 -17.16 -3.77
C LYS A 80 27.72 -17.57 -4.18
N ARG A 81 28.74 -16.96 -3.58
CA ARG A 81 30.10 -17.51 -3.62
C ARG A 81 30.00 -18.93 -3.04
N GLN A 82 30.35 -19.92 -3.86
CA GLN A 82 30.34 -21.35 -3.54
C GLN A 82 31.04 -21.59 -2.19
#